data_AF-A0A355A213-F1
#
_entry.id   AF-A0A355A213-F1
#
_cell.length_a   1.000
_cell.length_b   1.000
_cell.length_c   1.000
_cell.angle_alpha   90.00
_cell.angle_beta   90.00
_cell.angle_gamma   90.00
#
_symmetry.space_group_name_H-M   'P 1'
#
loop_
_entity.id
_entity.type
_entity.pdbx_description
1 polymer ?
#
loop_
_entity_poly.entity_id
_entity_poly.type
_entity_poly.pdbx_seq_one_letter_code
_entity_poly.pdbx_strand_id
1 'polypeptide(L)'
;YLKIPFPMELHVVLAVPELSVSTVEARKLLPSQVPLSDAVFNLAHTGLLVGACYAKRLDLFKIAMKDALHQNRRATLIPGFHRVIDEAYKNGAIGAA
;
A
#
# COMPACT_ATOMS: atom_id res chain seq x y z
N TYR A 1 7.01 -3.86 -23.32
CA TYR A 1 6.69 -3.38 -21.96
C TYR A 1 5.44 -2.50 -22.05
N LEU A 2 4.42 -2.77 -21.24
CA LEU A 2 3.19 -1.98 -21.21
C LEU A 2 3.32 -0.88 -20.15
N LYS A 3 3.18 0.39 -20.54
CA LYS A 3 3.16 1.52 -19.58
C LYS A 3 1.77 1.65 -18.98
N ILE A 4 1.68 1.63 -17.66
CA ILE A 4 0.45 1.96 -16.93
C ILE A 4 0.31 3.50 -16.96
N PRO A 5 -0.84 4.04 -17.41
CA PRO A 5 -1.07 5.48 -17.42
C PRO A 5 -1.37 5.96 -16.00
N PHE A 6 -0.32 6.23 -15.23
CA PHE A 6 -0.47 6.77 -13.89
C PHE A 6 -0.94 8.24 -13.98
N PRO A 7 -2.02 8.64 -13.28
CA PRO A 7 -2.57 10.00 -13.36
C PRO A 7 -1.52 11.06 -12.95
N MET A 8 -1.32 12.07 -13.80
CA MET A 8 -0.28 13.09 -13.57
C MET A 8 -0.64 14.08 -12.47
N GLU A 9 -1.93 14.20 -12.14
CA GLU A 9 -2.42 15.02 -11.04
C GLU A 9 -2.11 14.45 -9.64
N LEU A 10 -1.50 13.26 -9.56
CA LEU A 10 -1.16 12.65 -8.28
C LEU A 10 0.16 13.18 -7.72
N HIS A 11 0.07 13.70 -6.51
CA HIS A 11 1.21 14.07 -5.69
C HIS A 11 1.54 12.95 -4.70
N VAL A 12 2.83 12.70 -4.50
CA VAL A 12 3.32 11.72 -3.51
C VAL A 12 3.94 12.48 -2.35
N VAL A 13 3.48 12.19 -1.15
CA VAL A 13 4.06 12.70 0.10
C VAL A 13 4.80 11.56 0.79
N LEU A 14 6.06 11.81 1.17
CA LEU A 14 6.90 10.85 1.88
C LEU A 14 7.06 11.29 3.33
N ALA A 15 6.60 10.46 4.26
CA ALA A 15 6.84 10.62 5.70
C ALA A 15 7.97 9.68 6.11
N VAL A 16 9.19 10.22 6.26
CA VAL A 16 10.39 9.43 6.59
C VAL A 16 10.71 9.62 8.07
N PRO A 17 10.50 8.61 8.93
CA PRO A 17 10.87 8.71 10.34
C PRO A 17 12.39 8.66 10.52
N GLU A 18 12.90 9.20 11.64
CA GLU A 18 14.28 9.01 12.10
C GLU A 18 14.46 7.58 12.68
N LEU A 19 14.17 6.58 11.86
CA LEU A 19 14.26 5.16 12.19
C LEU A 19 14.82 4.43 10.97
N SER A 20 15.78 3.55 11.19
CA SER A 20 16.28 2.64 10.16
C SER A 20 15.74 1.24 10.39
N VAL A 21 15.00 0.72 9.41
CA VAL A 21 14.51 -0.66 9.43
C VAL A 21 15.31 -1.50 8.44
N SER A 22 15.96 -2.55 8.93
CA SER A 22 16.67 -3.51 8.09
C SER A 22 15.72 -4.20 7.11
N THR A 23 16.04 -4.16 5.81
CA THR A 23 15.28 -4.87 4.78
C THR A 23 15.30 -6.39 4.98
N VAL A 24 16.35 -6.93 5.61
CA VAL A 24 16.45 -8.34 5.98
C VAL A 24 15.44 -8.69 7.06
N GLU A 25 15.37 -7.89 8.13
CA GLU A 25 14.41 -8.13 9.22
C GLU A 25 12.96 -7.95 8.76
N ALA A 26 12.69 -6.93 7.94
CA ALA A 26 11.37 -6.71 7.36
C ALA A 26 10.92 -7.83 6.40
N ARG A 27 11.86 -8.57 5.78
CA ARG A 27 11.55 -9.75 4.96
C ARG A 27 11.31 -11.00 5.80
N LYS A 28 12.01 -11.16 6.93
CA LYS A 28 11.82 -12.30 7.86
C LYS A 28 10.44 -12.33 8.51
N LEU A 29 9.78 -11.18 8.64
CA LEU A 29 8.41 -11.10 9.16
C LEU A 29 7.34 -11.66 8.21
N LEU A 30 7.69 -11.88 6.94
CA LEU A 30 6.75 -12.44 5.97
C LEU A 30 6.78 -13.96 6.07
N PRO A 31 5.62 -14.60 6.29
CA PRO A 31 5.55 -16.05 6.35
C PRO A 31 5.86 -16.65 4.98
N SER A 32 6.35 -17.88 4.97
CA SER A 32 6.56 -18.65 3.74
C SER A 32 5.25 -19.03 3.03
N GLN A 33 4.13 -19.02 3.76
CA GLN A 33 2.80 -19.34 3.27
C GLN A 33 1.80 -18.31 3.76
N VAL A 34 0.79 -18.03 2.92
CA VAL A 34 -0.32 -17.13 3.25
C VAL A 34 -1.64 -17.82 2.95
N PRO A 35 -2.72 -17.47 3.66
CA PRO A 35 -4.06 -17.91 3.30
C PRO A 35 -4.38 -17.58 1.84
N LEU A 36 -5.05 -18.50 1.14
CA LEU A 36 -5.50 -18.25 -0.24
C LEU A 36 -6.37 -16.98 -0.32
N SER A 37 -7.18 -16.71 0.70
CA SER A 37 -8.00 -15.50 0.81
C SER A 37 -7.18 -14.22 0.72
N ASP A 38 -6.03 -14.17 1.39
CA ASP A 38 -5.17 -12.98 1.41
C ASP A 38 -4.47 -12.80 0.06
N ALA A 39 -4.05 -13.91 -0.56
CA ALA A 39 -3.48 -13.88 -1.91
C ALA A 39 -4.50 -13.40 -2.95
N VAL A 40 -5.73 -13.93 -2.91
CA VAL A 40 -6.83 -13.49 -3.78
C VAL A 40 -7.19 -12.03 -3.52
N PHE A 41 -7.26 -11.61 -2.26
CA PHE A 41 -7.51 -10.22 -1.88
C PHE A 41 -6.48 -9.29 -2.52
N ASN A 42 -5.19 -9.54 -2.32
CA ASN A 42 -4.12 -8.72 -2.88
C ASN A 42 -4.08 -8.72 -4.41
N LEU A 43 -4.33 -9.87 -5.06
CA LEU A 43 -4.35 -9.94 -6.52
C LEU A 43 -5.51 -9.12 -7.10
N ALA A 44 -6.70 -9.22 -6.50
CA ALA A 44 -7.86 -8.43 -6.90
C ALA A 44 -7.61 -6.92 -6.73
N HIS A 45 -6.98 -6.52 -5.63
CA HIS A 45 -6.63 -5.12 -5.35
C HIS A 45 -5.55 -4.58 -6.29
N THR A 46 -4.57 -5.41 -6.65
CA THR A 46 -3.57 -5.10 -7.68
C THR A 46 -4.23 -4.86 -9.03
N GLY A 47 -5.12 -5.76 -9.45
CA GLY A 47 -5.90 -5.60 -10.69
C GLY A 47 -6.76 -4.33 -10.66
N LEU A 48 -7.38 -4.04 -9.52
CA LEU A 48 -8.16 -2.82 -9.32
C LEU A 48 -7.30 -1.55 -9.44
N LEU A 49 -6.09 -1.54 -8.87
CA LEU A 49 -5.19 -0.39 -8.96
C LEU A 49 -4.78 -0.11 -10.41
N VAL A 50 -4.41 -1.16 -11.14
CA VAL A 50 -4.09 -1.05 -12.57
C VAL A 50 -5.31 -0.54 -13.35
N GLY A 51 -6.47 -1.15 -13.14
CA GLY A 51 -7.73 -0.72 -13.78
C GLY A 51 -8.11 0.72 -13.46
N ALA A 52 -7.92 1.15 -12.21
CA ALA A 52 -8.20 2.51 -11.75
C ALA A 52 -7.29 3.54 -12.45
N CYS A 53 -6.02 3.23 -12.67
CA CYS A 53 -5.11 4.06 -13.47
C CYS A 53 -5.62 4.22 -14.92
N TYR A 54 -5.94 3.12 -15.60
CA TYR A 54 -6.46 3.16 -16.97
C TYR A 54 -7.81 3.88 -17.09
N ALA A 55 -8.68 3.71 -16.10
CA ALA A 55 -10.01 4.33 -16.06
C ALA A 55 -10.00 5.75 -15.48
N LYS A 56 -8.85 6.26 -15.01
CA LYS A 56 -8.72 7.53 -14.26
C LYS A 56 -9.67 7.63 -13.06
N ARG A 57 -9.91 6.51 -12.38
CA ARG A 57 -10.82 6.39 -11.22
C ARG A 57 -10.04 6.52 -9.91
N LEU A 58 -9.64 7.75 -9.60
CA LEU A 58 -8.86 8.08 -8.40
C LEU A 58 -9.59 7.72 -7.09
N ASP A 59 -10.92 7.75 -7.10
CA ASP A 59 -11.77 7.36 -5.99
C ASP A 59 -11.58 5.89 -5.56
N LEU A 60 -11.07 5.04 -6.46
CA LEU A 60 -10.81 3.63 -6.17
C LEU A 60 -9.46 3.38 -5.49
N PHE A 61 -8.54 4.36 -5.45
CA PHE A 61 -7.19 4.16 -4.92
C PHE A 61 -7.19 3.74 -3.45
N LYS A 62 -8.10 4.30 -2.64
CA LYS A 62 -8.21 3.99 -1.21
C LYS A 62 -8.53 2.52 -0.96
N ILE A 63 -9.33 1.92 -1.83
CA ILE A 63 -9.62 0.49 -1.77
C ILE A 63 -8.44 -0.26 -2.39
N ALA A 64 -8.05 0.07 -3.62
CA ALA A 64 -7.06 -0.63 -4.40
C ALA A 64 -5.66 -0.74 -3.76
N MET A 65 -5.29 0.22 -2.89
CA MET A 65 -3.99 0.23 -2.20
C MET A 65 -3.95 -0.59 -0.90
N LYS A 66 -5.03 -1.27 -0.51
CA LYS A 66 -5.00 -2.16 0.65
C LYS A 66 -4.11 -3.38 0.39
N ASP A 67 -3.31 -3.75 1.38
CA ASP A 67 -2.38 -4.87 1.33
C ASP A 67 -2.52 -5.78 2.57
N ALA A 68 -2.97 -7.02 2.36
CA ALA A 68 -3.06 -8.05 3.38
C ALA A 68 -1.77 -8.89 3.50
N LEU A 69 -0.86 -8.82 2.52
CA LEU A 69 0.33 -9.66 2.45
C LEU A 69 1.54 -9.05 3.17
N HIS A 70 1.81 -7.75 3.02
CA HIS A 70 3.04 -7.15 3.53
C HIS A 70 2.82 -6.07 4.58
N GLN A 71 1.94 -5.11 4.32
CA GLN A 71 1.80 -3.87 5.10
C GLN A 71 1.59 -4.13 6.60
N ASN A 72 0.57 -4.89 6.98
CA ASN A 72 0.27 -5.18 8.39
C ASN A 72 1.42 -5.88 9.13
N ARG A 73 2.16 -6.75 8.43
CA ARG A 73 3.29 -7.50 9.03
C ARG A 73 4.50 -6.61 9.24
N ARG A 74 4.79 -5.71 8.29
CA ARG A 74 5.95 -4.80 8.39
C ARG A 74 5.65 -3.57 9.25
N ALA A 75 4.38 -3.17 9.37
CA ALA A 75 3.94 -2.07 10.22
C ALA A 75 4.40 -2.24 11.68
N THR A 76 4.55 -3.48 12.16
CA THR A 76 5.04 -3.77 13.52
C THR A 76 6.47 -3.27 13.78
N LEU A 77 7.26 -3.02 12.74
CA LEU A 77 8.62 -2.47 12.85
C LEU A 77 8.65 -0.94 12.90
N ILE A 78 7.52 -0.27 12.64
CA ILE A 78 7.45 1.18 12.50
C ILE A 78 6.45 1.73 13.54
N PRO A 79 6.94 2.25 14.69
CA PRO A 79 6.08 2.85 15.69
C PRO A 79 5.22 3.97 15.10
N GLY A 80 3.91 3.91 15.37
CA GLY A 80 2.96 4.91 14.89
C GLY A 80 2.53 4.76 13.42
N PHE A 81 2.95 3.71 12.72
CA PHE A 81 2.61 3.49 11.30
C PHE A 81 1.11 3.63 11.01
N HIS A 82 0.25 2.86 11.72
CA HIS A 82 -1.19 2.91 11.50
C HIS A 82 -1.78 4.29 11.78
N ARG A 83 -1.27 4.99 12.80
CA ARG A 83 -1.68 6.36 13.11
C ARG A 83 -1.36 7.31 11.94
N VAL A 84 -0.18 7.20 11.35
CA VAL A 84 0.21 8.03 10.19
C VAL A 84 -0.68 7.75 8.99
N ILE A 85 -0.98 6.47 8.70
CA ILE A 85 -1.90 6.09 7.62
C ILE A 85 -3.29 6.66 7.86
N ASP A 86 -3.83 6.53 9.07
CA ASP A 86 -5.15 7.06 9.43
C ASP A 86 -5.19 8.59 9.31
N GLU A 87 -4.17 9.29 9.82
CA GLU A 87 -4.06 10.75 9.70
C GLU A 87 -3.91 11.19 8.24
N ALA A 88 -3.17 10.44 7.40
CA ALA A 88 -3.07 10.74 5.97
C ALA A 88 -4.46 10.71 5.32
N TYR A 89 -5.26 9.66 5.59
CA TYR A 89 -6.63 9.57 5.07
C TYR A 89 -7.55 10.67 5.62
N LYS A 90 -7.43 11.04 6.90
CA LYS A 90 -8.20 12.16 7.48
C LYS A 90 -7.87 13.51 6.83
N ASN A 91 -6.65 13.68 6.35
CA ASN A 91 -6.17 14.89 5.67
C ASN A 91 -6.29 14.82 4.14
N GLY A 92 -7.11 13.90 3.60
CA GLY A 92 -7.48 13.88 2.20
C GLY A 92 -6.59 13.05 1.29
N ALA A 93 -5.66 12.25 1.83
CA ALA A 93 -4.95 11.27 1.01
C ALA A 93 -5.95 10.28 0.39
N ILE A 94 -5.83 10.05 -0.91
CA ILE A 94 -6.66 9.06 -1.63
C ILE A 94 -6.07 7.65 -1.59
N GLY A 95 -4.86 7.50 -1.03
CA GLY A 95 -4.14 6.24 -0.88
C GLY A 95 -2.94 6.43 0.04
N ALA A 96 -2.64 5.43 0.85
CA ALA A 96 -1.53 5.43 1.79
C ALA A 96 -1.08 3.98 2.04
N ALA A 97 0.24 3.76 2.11
CA ALA A 97 0.87 2.45 2.23
C ALA A 97 2.13 2.51 3.09
#